data_AF-A0A858RE59-F1
#
_entry.id   AF-A0A858RE59-F1
#
_cell.length_a   1.000
_cell.length_b   1.000
_cell.length_c   1.000
_cell.angle_alpha   90.00
_cell.angle_beta   90.00
_cell.angle_gamma   90.00
#
_symmetry.space_group_name_H-M   'P 1'
#
loop_
_entity.id
_entity.type
_entity.pdbx_description
1 polymer ?
#
loop_
_entity_poly.entity_id
_entity_poly.type
_entity_poly.pdbx_seq_one_letter_code
_entity_poly.pdbx_strand_id
1 'polypeptide(L)'
;MHANRTSLAKPFGYLSAVALLTCGYVKSEDLTTTDGRTFHEVSVTKVEPDGLSIRHSTGTAKLPVASLPEEVRSRHDLDAEKAAAYEKAKARKYAELEAMLRAAREKEQAKQTPPPVKLPKAFVVAPAEGEGLEIRLQSQAEVKNERAVKLRVELYREDEIAEILGAMEVKARLMVNWQRPDYDSASAEHFRVIVSDAGGNVIQRVTPEYRAPKQAGDGVYVNGIAVDLNQDLGEEFRVRVVDWNANGYADFQVRCEY
;
A
#
# COMPACT_ATOMS: atom_id res chain seq x y z
N MET A 1 -41.22 -45.90 -44.08
CA MET A 1 -41.45 -47.28 -43.63
C MET A 1 -40.31 -47.69 -42.72
N HIS A 2 -40.64 -48.28 -41.58
CA HIS A 2 -39.74 -48.70 -40.50
C HIS A 2 -38.64 -49.67 -40.97
N ALA A 3 -37.44 -49.55 -40.39
CA ALA A 3 -36.80 -50.68 -39.72
C ALA A 3 -35.65 -50.19 -38.81
N ASN A 4 -35.92 -50.31 -37.52
CA ASN A 4 -35.01 -50.20 -36.40
C ASN A 4 -34.18 -51.51 -36.32
N ARG A 5 -32.85 -51.46 -36.22
CA ARG A 5 -32.04 -52.59 -35.77
C ARG A 5 -30.91 -52.14 -34.86
N THR A 6 -31.16 -52.38 -33.58
CA THR A 6 -30.27 -52.43 -32.43
C THR A 6 -29.10 -53.40 -32.65
N SER A 7 -27.88 -53.01 -32.28
CA SER A 7 -26.82 -53.95 -31.88
C SER A 7 -25.86 -53.29 -30.88
N LEU A 8 -25.66 -53.97 -29.76
CA LEU A 8 -24.88 -53.60 -28.60
C LEU A 8 -23.39 -53.99 -28.70
N ALA A 9 -22.58 -53.29 -27.90
CA ALA A 9 -21.37 -53.70 -27.19
C ALA A 9 -20.00 -53.59 -27.89
N LYS A 10 -19.11 -52.72 -27.36
CA LYS A 10 -18.11 -53.05 -26.30
C LYS A 10 -17.41 -51.76 -25.79
N PRO A 11 -17.09 -51.64 -24.48
CA PRO A 11 -16.39 -50.50 -23.92
C PRO A 11 -14.86 -50.70 -23.96
N PHE A 12 -14.11 -49.72 -24.48
CA PHE A 12 -12.65 -49.65 -24.34
C PHE A 12 -12.31 -48.60 -23.27
N GLY A 13 -11.75 -49.07 -22.16
CA GLY A 13 -11.36 -48.22 -21.04
C GLY A 13 -10.18 -47.31 -21.40
N TYR A 14 -10.24 -46.06 -20.94
CA TYR A 14 -9.08 -45.20 -20.81
C TYR A 14 -8.91 -44.88 -19.33
N LEU A 15 -7.91 -45.53 -18.72
CA LEU A 15 -7.28 -45.09 -17.48
C LEU A 15 -6.61 -43.74 -17.74
N SER A 16 -7.14 -42.65 -17.17
CA SER A 16 -6.43 -41.40 -17.10
C SER A 16 -5.76 -41.30 -15.73
N ALA A 17 -4.42 -41.27 -15.74
CA ALA A 17 -3.57 -41.16 -14.57
C ALA A 17 -3.71 -39.76 -13.94
N VAL A 18 -4.04 -39.72 -12.65
CA VAL A 18 -4.01 -38.48 -11.85
C VAL A 18 -2.57 -38.25 -11.38
N ALA A 19 -1.93 -37.21 -11.91
CA ALA A 19 -0.65 -36.73 -11.45
C ALA A 19 -0.83 -36.00 -10.10
N LEU A 20 -0.29 -36.59 -9.03
CA LEU A 20 -0.19 -35.97 -7.71
C LEU A 20 0.83 -34.82 -7.76
N LEU A 21 0.34 -33.58 -7.70
CA LEU A 21 1.12 -32.39 -7.39
C LEU A 21 1.64 -32.48 -5.95
N THR A 22 2.89 -32.89 -5.77
CA THR A 22 3.59 -32.74 -4.49
C THR A 22 4.03 -31.28 -4.34
N CYS A 23 3.26 -30.49 -3.60
CA CYS A 23 3.70 -29.19 -3.13
C CYS A 23 4.81 -29.40 -2.09
N GLY A 24 6.04 -28.96 -2.38
CA GLY A 24 7.15 -29.02 -1.44
C GLY A 24 6.89 -28.09 -0.26
N TYR A 25 6.71 -28.64 0.93
CA TYR A 25 6.76 -27.90 2.20
C TYR A 25 8.21 -27.45 2.44
N VAL A 26 8.50 -26.16 2.23
CA VAL A 26 9.71 -25.56 2.80
C VAL A 26 9.42 -25.34 4.28
N LYS A 27 10.10 -26.11 5.15
CA LYS A 27 10.03 -25.89 6.60
C LYS A 27 10.65 -24.53 6.91
N SER A 28 9.90 -23.66 7.56
CA SER A 28 10.43 -22.45 8.19
C SER A 28 11.26 -22.86 9.41
N GLU A 29 12.44 -22.24 9.58
CA GLU A 29 13.36 -22.54 10.68
C GLU A 29 13.10 -21.58 11.85
N ASP A 30 13.33 -22.01 13.09
CA ASP A 30 13.30 -21.11 14.24
C ASP A 30 14.67 -20.44 14.40
N LEU A 31 14.70 -19.17 14.80
CA LEU A 31 15.93 -18.41 15.02
C LEU A 31 15.98 -17.89 16.45
N THR A 32 17.00 -18.28 17.20
CA THR A 32 17.28 -17.74 18.54
C THR A 32 18.44 -16.76 18.46
N THR A 33 18.23 -15.51 18.89
CA THR A 33 19.26 -14.47 18.95
C THR A 33 20.21 -14.68 20.13
N THR A 34 21.36 -14.00 20.12
CA THR A 34 22.40 -14.11 21.17
C THR A 34 21.92 -13.62 22.55
N ASP A 35 20.87 -12.79 22.60
CA ASP A 35 20.20 -12.35 23.83
C ASP A 35 19.06 -13.28 24.29
N GLY A 36 18.89 -14.43 23.62
CA GLY A 36 17.94 -15.49 24.01
C GLY A 36 16.51 -15.30 23.53
N ARG A 37 16.25 -14.38 22.59
CA ARG A 37 14.92 -14.24 21.98
C ARG A 37 14.77 -15.22 20.83
N THR A 38 13.67 -15.99 20.82
CA THR A 38 13.38 -16.95 19.76
C THR A 38 12.26 -16.43 18.86
N PHE A 39 12.53 -16.44 17.56
CA PHE A 39 11.58 -16.15 16.50
C PHE A 39 11.19 -17.48 15.87
N HIS A 40 9.89 -17.77 15.83
CA HIS A 40 9.35 -18.98 15.24
C HIS A 40 8.96 -18.77 13.78
N GLU A 41 9.12 -19.83 12.98
CA GLU A 41 8.75 -19.84 11.56
C GLU A 41 9.44 -18.73 10.73
N VAL A 42 10.75 -18.62 10.89
CA VAL A 42 11.56 -17.56 10.30
C VAL A 42 11.81 -17.80 8.82
N SER A 43 11.61 -16.74 8.04
CA SER A 43 12.08 -16.60 6.67
C SER A 43 12.86 -15.29 6.53
N VAL A 44 14.05 -15.35 5.95
CA VAL A 44 14.87 -14.16 5.68
C VAL A 44 14.28 -13.42 4.49
N THR A 45 13.94 -12.15 4.68
CA THR A 45 13.36 -11.29 3.64
C THR A 45 14.38 -10.36 3.02
N LYS A 46 15.44 -10.00 3.76
CA LYS A 46 16.53 -9.14 3.26
C LYS A 46 17.82 -9.36 4.06
N VAL A 47 18.96 -9.35 3.37
CA VAL A 47 20.30 -9.34 3.97
C VAL A 47 20.92 -7.96 3.72
N GLU A 48 21.35 -7.27 4.78
CA GLU A 48 22.02 -5.98 4.71
C GLU A 48 23.34 -6.01 5.51
N PRO A 49 24.32 -5.13 5.23
CA PRO A 49 25.58 -5.12 5.95
C PRO A 49 25.44 -4.93 7.47
N ASP A 50 24.36 -4.29 7.94
CA ASP A 50 24.05 -4.04 9.34
C ASP A 50 23.14 -5.12 9.99
N GLY A 51 22.61 -6.08 9.23
CA GLY A 51 21.80 -7.17 9.79
C GLY A 51 20.86 -7.90 8.83
N LEU A 52 19.97 -8.71 9.39
CA LEU A 52 18.94 -9.46 8.66
C LEU A 52 17.55 -8.89 8.91
N SER A 53 16.78 -8.74 7.83
CA SER A 53 15.33 -8.61 7.95
C SER A 53 14.70 -9.98 7.82
N ILE A 54 13.82 -10.30 8.75
CA ILE A 54 13.12 -11.58 8.82
C ILE A 54 11.61 -11.36 8.87
N ARG A 55 10.87 -12.34 8.35
CA ARG A 55 9.46 -12.56 8.63
C ARG A 55 9.34 -13.79 9.53
N HIS A 56 8.55 -13.68 10.59
CA HIS A 56 8.28 -14.72 11.59
C HIS A 56 6.78 -14.76 11.90
N SER A 57 6.34 -15.71 12.73
CA SER A 57 4.91 -15.97 13.00
C SER A 57 4.11 -14.75 13.50
N THR A 58 4.75 -13.77 14.14
CA THR A 58 4.11 -12.57 14.70
C THR A 58 4.39 -11.28 13.93
N GLY A 59 5.12 -11.33 12.81
CA GLY A 59 5.37 -10.16 11.97
C GLY A 59 6.74 -10.15 11.29
N THR A 60 7.33 -8.96 11.17
CA THR A 60 8.67 -8.77 10.60
C THR A 60 9.58 -8.07 11.59
N ALA A 61 10.84 -8.49 11.67
CA ALA A 61 11.85 -7.89 12.52
C ALA A 61 13.16 -7.66 11.76
N LYS A 62 13.89 -6.61 12.14
CA LYS A 62 15.29 -6.42 11.73
C LYS A 62 16.21 -6.79 12.88
N LEU A 63 17.10 -7.74 12.64
CA LEU A 63 18.07 -8.27 13.60
C LEU A 63 19.47 -7.74 13.25
N PRO A 64 20.07 -6.88 14.09
CA PRO A 64 21.44 -6.41 13.90
C PRO A 64 22.45 -7.56 13.88
N VAL A 65 23.56 -7.41 13.14
CA VAL A 65 24.65 -8.42 13.12
C VAL A 65 25.10 -8.84 14.53
N ALA A 66 25.14 -7.90 15.49
CA ALA A 66 25.53 -8.18 16.87
C ALA A 66 24.58 -9.13 17.63
N SER A 67 23.30 -9.19 17.24
CA SER A 67 22.29 -10.06 17.86
C SER A 67 22.18 -11.45 17.21
N LEU A 68 22.88 -11.66 16.08
CA LEU A 68 22.77 -12.88 15.30
C LEU A 68 23.77 -13.94 15.80
N PRO A 69 23.34 -15.23 15.89
CA PRO A 69 24.26 -16.34 16.12
C PRO A 69 25.35 -16.41 15.04
N GLU A 70 26.51 -16.95 15.41
CA GLU A 70 27.64 -17.13 14.48
C GLU A 70 27.29 -17.97 13.25
N GLU A 71 26.49 -19.00 13.43
CA GLU A 71 25.98 -19.86 12.34
C GLU A 71 25.16 -19.07 11.33
N VAL A 72 24.29 -18.17 11.82
CA VAL A 72 23.44 -17.32 10.97
C VAL A 72 24.28 -16.23 10.28
N ARG A 73 25.23 -15.62 11.00
CA ARG A 73 26.16 -14.64 10.41
C ARG A 73 26.97 -15.25 9.27
N SER A 74 27.49 -16.46 9.47
CA SER A 74 28.30 -17.17 8.48
C SER A 74 27.49 -17.59 7.25
N ARG A 75 26.24 -18.04 7.44
CA ARG A 75 25.33 -18.42 6.35
C ARG A 75 24.99 -17.25 5.42
N HIS A 76 25.06 -16.01 5.92
CA HIS A 76 24.68 -14.80 5.20
C HIS A 76 25.84 -13.82 4.97
N ASP A 77 27.10 -14.26 5.15
CA ASP A 77 28.31 -13.46 4.92
C ASP A 77 28.32 -12.11 5.68
N LEU A 78 27.77 -12.09 6.89
CA LEU A 78 27.64 -10.88 7.72
C LEU A 78 28.91 -10.65 8.54
N ASP A 79 29.55 -9.51 8.30
CA ASP A 79 30.80 -9.11 8.92
C ASP A 79 30.59 -7.93 9.89
N ALA A 80 31.12 -8.06 11.11
CA ALA A 80 30.92 -7.06 12.16
C ALA A 80 31.66 -5.73 11.89
N GLU A 81 32.80 -5.75 11.21
CA GLU A 81 33.53 -4.53 10.84
C GLU A 81 32.80 -3.79 9.71
N LYS A 82 32.28 -4.52 8.71
CA LYS A 82 31.43 -3.96 7.65
C LYS A 82 30.14 -3.37 8.23
N ALA A 83 29.52 -4.03 9.20
CA ALA A 83 28.35 -3.51 9.90
C ALA A 83 28.66 -2.19 10.61
N ALA A 84 29.77 -2.11 11.36
CA ALA A 84 30.17 -0.88 12.06
C ALA A 84 30.52 0.26 11.09
N ALA A 85 31.21 -0.04 9.98
CA ALA A 85 31.51 0.94 8.94
C ALA A 85 30.23 1.46 8.26
N TYR A 86 29.28 0.56 7.99
CA TYR A 86 27.98 0.89 7.41
C TYR A 86 27.16 1.78 8.35
N GLU A 87 27.06 1.45 9.63
CA GLU A 87 26.36 2.27 10.63
C GLU A 87 27.00 3.65 10.80
N LYS A 88 28.33 3.74 10.79
CA LYS A 88 29.03 5.04 10.82
C LYS A 88 28.77 5.88 9.58
N ALA A 89 28.76 5.27 8.40
CA ALA A 89 28.43 5.94 7.15
C ALA A 89 26.98 6.42 7.14
N LYS A 90 26.05 5.59 7.62
CA LYS A 90 24.63 5.88 7.79
C LYS A 90 24.40 7.04 8.78
N ALA A 91 25.08 7.05 9.92
CA ALA A 91 25.01 8.16 10.88
C ALA A 91 25.52 9.48 10.29
N ARG A 92 26.63 9.46 9.54
CA ARG A 92 27.12 10.64 8.81
C ARG A 92 26.11 11.14 7.78
N LYS A 93 25.49 10.21 7.04
CA LYS A 93 24.45 10.52 6.05
C LYS A 93 23.21 11.13 6.69
N TYR A 94 22.77 10.63 7.84
CA TYR A 94 21.66 11.23 8.59
C TYR A 94 21.99 12.64 9.07
N ALA A 95 23.21 12.88 9.58
CA ALA A 95 23.65 14.21 9.98
C ALA A 95 23.73 15.19 8.79
N GLU A 96 24.26 14.74 7.65
CA GLU A 96 24.27 15.50 6.39
C GLU A 96 22.84 15.84 5.93
N LEU A 97 21.92 14.86 5.97
CA LEU A 97 20.52 15.03 5.59
C LEU A 97 19.80 16.02 6.50
N GLU A 98 19.96 15.91 7.82
CA GLU A 98 19.37 16.86 8.76
C GLU A 98 19.86 18.29 8.53
N ALA A 99 21.16 18.47 8.26
CA ALA A 99 21.73 19.77 7.92
C ALA A 99 21.17 20.30 6.59
N MET A 100 21.03 19.45 5.57
CA MET A 100 20.43 19.80 4.29
C MET A 100 18.94 20.14 4.43
N LEU A 101 18.16 19.41 5.24
CA LEU A 101 16.75 19.69 5.49
C LEU A 101 16.55 21.02 6.22
N ARG A 102 17.42 21.35 7.19
CA ARG A 102 17.41 22.68 7.85
C ARG A 102 17.71 23.79 6.83
N ALA A 103 18.78 23.63 6.04
CA ALA A 103 19.13 24.59 4.99
C ALA A 103 18.07 24.70 3.88
N ALA A 104 17.38 23.61 3.55
CA ALA A 104 16.30 23.57 2.57
C ALA A 104 15.07 24.30 3.11
N ARG A 105 14.65 24.05 4.37
CA ARG A 105 13.55 24.80 5.01
C ARG A 105 13.87 26.29 5.09
N GLU A 106 15.10 26.66 5.41
CA GLU A 106 15.56 28.06 5.41
C GLU A 106 15.51 28.68 4.00
N LYS A 107 15.89 27.93 2.96
CA LYS A 107 15.83 28.38 1.55
C LYS A 107 14.41 28.40 0.98
N GLU A 108 13.54 27.50 1.42
CA GLU A 108 12.14 27.37 1.00
C GLU A 108 11.30 28.47 1.66
N GLN A 109 11.59 28.83 2.92
CA GLN A 109 11.08 30.05 3.55
C GLN A 109 11.57 31.32 2.82
N ALA A 110 12.74 31.28 2.20
CA ALA A 110 13.31 32.42 1.47
C ALA A 110 12.94 32.49 -0.04
N LYS A 111 12.33 31.46 -0.62
CA LYS A 111 12.01 31.39 -2.05
C LYS A 111 10.58 30.91 -2.29
N GLN A 112 9.62 31.81 -2.09
CA GLN A 112 8.31 31.64 -2.68
C GLN A 112 8.37 31.82 -4.21
N THR A 113 7.64 30.93 -4.88
CA THR A 113 7.15 30.88 -6.29
C THR A 113 8.07 30.43 -7.43
N PRO A 114 7.85 29.19 -7.92
CA PRO A 114 7.70 28.86 -9.35
C PRO A 114 6.28 29.25 -9.85
N PRO A 115 6.06 29.40 -11.16
CA PRO A 115 4.79 29.88 -11.71
C PRO A 115 3.66 28.87 -11.50
N PRO A 116 2.45 29.31 -11.13
CA PRO A 116 1.37 28.42 -10.69
C PRO A 116 0.70 27.73 -11.87
N VAL A 117 0.70 26.40 -11.86
CA VAL A 117 -0.48 25.66 -12.33
C VAL A 117 -1.55 25.89 -11.28
N LYS A 118 -2.66 26.56 -11.62
CA LYS A 118 -3.77 26.80 -10.67
C LYS A 118 -4.49 25.49 -10.37
N LEU A 119 -3.97 24.76 -9.39
CA LEU A 119 -4.74 23.77 -8.64
C LEU A 119 -5.40 24.50 -7.44
N PRO A 120 -6.61 24.11 -7.05
CA PRO A 120 -7.33 24.77 -5.95
C PRO A 120 -6.56 24.65 -4.63
N LYS A 121 -6.70 25.67 -3.78
CA LYS A 121 -6.12 25.71 -2.42
C LYS A 121 -6.72 24.66 -1.50
N ALA A 122 -8.00 24.34 -1.68
CA ALA A 122 -8.73 23.37 -0.88
C ALA A 122 -9.86 22.73 -1.72
N PHE A 123 -10.32 21.55 -1.30
CA PHE A 123 -11.52 20.93 -1.83
C PHE A 123 -12.59 20.88 -0.75
N VAL A 124 -13.81 21.29 -1.09
CA VAL A 124 -14.97 21.15 -0.23
C VAL A 124 -15.76 19.94 -0.68
N VAL A 125 -15.91 18.98 0.23
CA VAL A 125 -16.75 17.80 0.04
C VAL A 125 -18.07 18.03 0.74
N ALA A 126 -19.18 17.85 0.03
CA ALA A 126 -20.53 17.99 0.56
C ALA A 126 -21.37 16.71 0.30
N PRO A 127 -21.87 16.04 1.35
CA PRO A 127 -21.48 16.22 2.75
C PRO A 127 -20.04 15.72 3.00
N ALA A 128 -19.31 16.23 3.99
CA ALA A 128 -17.95 15.73 4.29
C ALA A 128 -17.97 14.31 4.90
N GLU A 129 -19.06 13.98 5.59
CA GLU A 129 -19.32 12.69 6.23
C GLU A 129 -20.78 12.29 6.04
N GLY A 130 -21.06 10.99 5.94
CA GLY A 130 -22.42 10.45 5.86
C GLY A 130 -22.41 8.93 5.88
N GLU A 131 -23.34 8.30 6.61
CA GLU A 131 -23.46 6.83 6.66
C GLU A 131 -22.17 6.10 7.07
N GLY A 132 -21.42 6.70 8.00
CA GLY A 132 -20.12 6.19 8.46
C GLY A 132 -19.01 6.25 7.40
N LEU A 133 -19.21 6.98 6.30
CA LEU A 133 -18.21 7.30 5.30
C LEU A 133 -17.61 8.67 5.55
N GLU A 134 -16.32 8.79 5.25
CA GLU A 134 -15.58 10.04 5.22
C GLU A 134 -14.83 10.14 3.90
N ILE A 135 -14.94 11.28 3.23
CA ILE A 135 -14.22 11.56 1.99
C ILE A 135 -13.31 12.77 2.17
N ARG A 136 -12.04 12.61 1.80
CA ARG A 136 -11.04 13.67 1.75
C ARG A 136 -10.33 13.67 0.41
N LEU A 137 -9.90 14.84 -0.05
CA LEU A 137 -9.09 14.96 -1.26
C LEU A 137 -7.73 15.56 -0.90
N GLN A 138 -6.66 14.93 -1.37
CA GLN A 138 -5.30 15.46 -1.32
C GLN A 138 -4.94 16.06 -2.67
N SER A 139 -4.39 17.27 -2.64
CA SER A 139 -3.83 17.95 -3.82
C SER A 139 -2.59 17.22 -4.36
N GLN A 140 -2.24 17.48 -5.63
CA GLN A 140 -1.00 16.95 -6.21
C GLN A 140 0.24 17.26 -5.35
N ALA A 141 0.30 18.46 -4.77
CA ALA A 141 1.43 18.87 -3.94
C ALA A 141 1.54 18.02 -2.67
N GLU A 142 0.42 17.76 -1.99
CA GLU A 142 0.38 16.88 -0.81
C GLU A 142 0.77 15.45 -1.15
N VAL A 143 0.25 14.91 -2.26
CA VAL A 143 0.58 13.55 -2.73
C VAL A 143 2.06 13.45 -3.08
N LYS A 144 2.61 14.45 -3.78
CA LYS A 144 4.06 14.51 -4.09
C LYS A 144 4.90 14.63 -2.83
N ASN A 145 4.48 15.41 -1.85
CA ASN A 145 5.17 15.55 -0.57
C ASN A 145 5.19 14.24 0.21
N GLU A 146 4.06 13.54 0.31
CA GLU A 146 3.97 12.22 0.95
C GLU A 146 4.88 11.21 0.25
N ARG A 147 4.85 11.17 -1.09
CA ARG A 147 5.71 10.29 -1.89
C ARG A 147 7.19 10.64 -1.72
N ALA A 148 7.54 11.92 -1.68
CA ALA A 148 8.90 12.39 -1.44
C ALA A 148 9.42 11.90 -0.08
N VAL A 149 8.61 12.04 0.98
CA VAL A 149 8.95 11.55 2.32
C VAL A 149 9.22 10.04 2.29
N LYS A 150 8.35 9.26 1.63
CA LYS A 150 8.55 7.81 1.51
C LYS A 150 9.84 7.45 0.76
N LEU A 151 10.10 8.09 -0.39
CA LEU A 151 11.31 7.82 -1.18
C LEU A 151 12.59 8.20 -0.43
N ARG A 152 12.56 9.26 0.41
CA ARG A 152 13.68 9.60 1.29
C ARG A 152 13.94 8.53 2.34
N VAL A 153 12.88 7.97 2.94
CA VAL A 153 13.02 6.84 3.88
C VAL A 153 13.59 5.60 3.19
N GLU A 154 13.23 5.40 1.91
CA GLU A 154 13.78 4.35 1.05
C GLU A 154 15.19 4.68 0.50
N LEU A 155 15.79 5.80 0.92
CA LEU A 155 17.15 6.24 0.60
C LEU A 155 17.42 6.56 -0.88
N TYR A 156 16.40 6.93 -1.66
CA TYR A 156 16.58 7.49 -3.01
C TYR A 156 17.32 8.84 -2.95
N ARG A 157 18.09 9.16 -4.00
CA ARG A 157 18.78 10.46 -4.11
C ARG A 157 17.79 11.56 -4.48
N GLU A 158 18.03 12.81 -4.09
CA GLU A 158 17.08 13.92 -4.34
C GLU A 158 16.87 14.22 -5.83
N ASP A 159 17.87 13.98 -6.69
CA ASP A 159 17.74 14.06 -8.15
C ASP A 159 16.79 12.99 -8.69
N GLU A 160 16.93 11.75 -8.23
CA GLU A 160 16.03 10.64 -8.58
C GLU A 160 14.62 10.88 -8.07
N ILE A 161 14.48 11.42 -6.85
CA ILE A 161 13.18 11.81 -6.29
C ILE A 161 12.53 12.88 -7.16
N ALA A 162 13.26 13.93 -7.55
CA ALA A 162 12.73 14.97 -8.41
C ALA A 162 12.26 14.41 -9.77
N GLU A 163 13.02 13.48 -10.35
CA GLU A 163 12.64 12.78 -11.58
C GLU A 163 11.37 11.93 -11.40
N ILE A 164 11.32 11.09 -10.35
CA ILE A 164 10.16 10.25 -10.03
C ILE A 164 8.92 11.11 -9.80
N LEU A 165 9.02 12.17 -8.99
CA LEU A 165 7.90 13.08 -8.71
C LEU A 165 7.51 13.92 -9.93
N GLY A 166 8.45 14.22 -10.83
CA GLY A 166 8.21 14.90 -12.10
C GLY A 166 7.41 14.04 -13.07
N ALA A 167 7.69 12.73 -13.09
CA ALA A 167 6.99 11.74 -13.91
C ALA A 167 5.61 11.32 -13.36
N MET A 168 5.24 11.73 -12.14
CA MET A 168 3.93 11.41 -11.57
C MET A 168 2.80 12.13 -12.30
N GLU A 169 1.90 11.35 -12.90
CA GLU A 169 0.71 11.86 -13.60
C GLU A 169 -0.43 12.27 -12.65
N VAL A 170 -0.39 11.82 -11.39
CA VAL A 170 -1.45 12.07 -10.40
C VAL A 170 -1.68 13.57 -10.21
N LYS A 171 -2.94 14.00 -10.35
CA LYS A 171 -3.42 15.37 -10.17
C LYS A 171 -4.03 15.60 -8.79
N ALA A 172 -4.67 14.57 -8.24
CA ALA A 172 -5.19 14.56 -6.89
C ALA A 172 -5.35 13.12 -6.41
N ARG A 173 -5.49 12.91 -5.09
CA ARG A 173 -5.81 11.61 -4.50
C ARG A 173 -7.06 11.72 -3.65
N LEU A 174 -8.07 10.92 -3.98
CA LEU A 174 -9.29 10.77 -3.21
C LEU A 174 -9.12 9.70 -2.15
N MET A 175 -9.28 10.09 -0.90
CA MET A 175 -9.28 9.20 0.25
C MET A 175 -10.74 8.96 0.64
N VAL A 176 -11.18 7.70 0.57
CA VAL A 176 -12.51 7.27 1.02
C VAL A 176 -12.31 6.32 2.18
N ASN A 177 -12.70 6.75 3.38
CA ASN A 177 -12.67 5.93 4.58
C ASN A 177 -14.09 5.56 5.00
N TRP A 178 -14.25 4.41 5.62
CA TRP A 178 -15.51 4.02 6.25
C TRP A 178 -15.27 3.44 7.63
N GLN A 179 -16.27 3.60 8.48
CA GLN A 179 -16.35 3.06 9.82
C GLN A 179 -17.65 2.27 9.97
N ARG A 180 -17.57 1.10 10.59
CA ARG A 180 -18.68 0.16 10.71
C ARG A 180 -18.67 -0.54 12.07
N PRO A 181 -19.83 -1.02 12.56
CA PRO A 181 -19.94 -1.59 13.90
C PRO A 181 -19.32 -3.00 14.04
N ASP A 182 -19.00 -3.66 12.93
CA ASP A 182 -18.43 -5.00 12.91
C ASP A 182 -17.39 -5.17 11.80
N TYR A 183 -16.61 -6.24 11.91
CA TYR A 183 -15.50 -6.51 11.01
C TYR A 183 -15.97 -6.81 9.58
N ASP A 184 -17.04 -7.60 9.44
CA ASP A 184 -17.52 -8.05 8.12
C ASP A 184 -18.03 -6.85 7.33
N SER A 185 -18.88 -6.03 7.94
CA SER A 185 -19.41 -4.83 7.30
C SER A 185 -18.35 -3.78 6.95
N ALA A 186 -17.21 -3.77 7.65
CA ALA A 186 -16.05 -2.93 7.33
C ALA A 186 -15.17 -3.48 6.19
N SER A 187 -15.42 -4.70 5.69
CA SER A 187 -14.60 -5.31 4.65
C SER A 187 -14.64 -4.51 3.35
N ALA A 188 -13.47 -4.30 2.75
CA ALA A 188 -13.35 -3.48 1.54
C ALA A 188 -14.04 -4.08 0.31
N GLU A 189 -14.34 -5.38 0.33
CA GLU A 189 -15.03 -6.08 -0.75
C GLU A 189 -16.49 -5.65 -0.92
N HIS A 190 -17.08 -5.04 0.10
CA HIS A 190 -18.45 -4.52 0.04
C HIS A 190 -18.54 -3.17 -0.65
N PHE A 191 -17.40 -2.54 -0.94
CA PHE A 191 -17.37 -1.17 -1.40
C PHE A 191 -16.98 -1.06 -2.86
N ARG A 192 -17.54 -0.06 -3.54
CA ARG A 192 -17.05 0.42 -4.82
C ARG A 192 -17.13 1.94 -4.85
N VAL A 193 -16.04 2.56 -5.29
CA VAL A 193 -15.98 4.01 -5.50
C VAL A 193 -16.18 4.29 -6.99
N ILE A 194 -17.08 5.20 -7.31
CA ILE A 194 -17.36 5.67 -8.66
C ILE A 194 -17.16 7.17 -8.68
N VAL A 195 -16.29 7.65 -9.56
CA VAL A 195 -16.04 9.07 -9.78
C VAL A 195 -16.67 9.47 -11.10
N SER A 196 -17.43 10.56 -11.10
CA SER A 196 -18.10 11.11 -12.29
C SER A 196 -17.85 12.61 -12.42
N ASP A 197 -17.91 13.13 -13.65
CA ASP A 197 -17.91 14.59 -13.87
C ASP A 197 -19.20 15.25 -13.32
N ALA A 198 -19.27 16.59 -13.39
CA ALA A 198 -20.46 17.36 -13.01
C ALA A 198 -21.73 16.97 -13.81
N GLY A 199 -21.56 16.48 -15.04
CA GLY A 199 -22.64 15.99 -15.91
C GLY A 199 -23.12 14.57 -15.58
N GLY A 200 -22.44 13.86 -14.66
CA GLY A 200 -22.75 12.50 -14.26
C GLY A 200 -22.08 11.42 -15.12
N ASN A 201 -21.24 11.77 -16.09
CA ASN A 201 -20.50 10.78 -16.87
C ASN A 201 -19.44 10.13 -15.97
N VAL A 202 -19.42 8.79 -15.95
CA VAL A 202 -18.47 8.07 -15.11
C VAL A 202 -17.06 8.16 -15.68
N ILE A 203 -16.16 8.71 -14.88
CA ILE A 203 -14.74 8.88 -15.16
C ILE A 203 -13.97 7.64 -14.72
N GLN A 204 -14.22 7.16 -13.50
CA GLN A 204 -13.46 6.07 -12.91
C GLN A 204 -14.35 5.19 -12.03
N ARG A 205 -14.12 3.88 -12.08
CA ARG A 205 -14.70 2.91 -11.15
C ARG A 205 -13.58 2.17 -10.47
N VAL A 206 -13.60 2.13 -9.15
CA VAL A 206 -12.58 1.46 -8.34
C VAL A 206 -13.27 0.50 -7.39
N THR A 207 -12.96 -0.78 -7.54
CA THR A 207 -13.26 -1.78 -6.53
C THR A 207 -11.99 -1.99 -5.70
N PRO A 208 -12.04 -1.80 -4.38
CA PRO A 208 -10.90 -2.01 -3.51
C PRO A 208 -10.40 -3.45 -3.59
N GLU A 209 -9.09 -3.62 -3.55
CA GLU A 209 -8.51 -4.90 -3.18
C GLU A 209 -8.83 -5.21 -1.72
N TYR A 210 -8.95 -6.50 -1.40
CA TYR A 210 -9.22 -6.91 -0.03
C TYR A 210 -8.16 -6.37 0.93
N ARG A 211 -8.62 -5.73 2.00
CA ARG A 211 -7.80 -5.29 3.13
C ARG A 211 -8.56 -5.57 4.41
N ALA A 212 -7.91 -6.24 5.35
CA ALA A 212 -8.47 -6.48 6.68
C ALA A 212 -8.82 -5.15 7.37
N PRO A 213 -10.07 -4.97 7.84
CA PRO A 213 -10.45 -3.83 8.66
C PRO A 213 -9.61 -3.72 9.93
N LYS A 214 -9.36 -2.49 10.37
CA LYS A 214 -8.66 -2.20 11.62
C LYS A 214 -9.66 -1.85 12.70
N GLN A 215 -9.50 -2.39 13.90
CA GLN A 215 -10.30 -1.97 15.05
C GLN A 215 -9.82 -0.60 15.53
N ALA A 216 -10.72 0.39 15.57
CA ALA A 216 -10.44 1.76 16.02
C ALA A 216 -11.07 2.09 17.39
N GLY A 217 -11.78 1.13 18.00
CA GLY A 217 -12.42 1.23 19.32
C GLY A 217 -13.28 0.01 19.62
N ASP A 218 -13.99 0.04 20.75
CA ASP A 218 -14.94 -1.00 21.11
C ASP A 218 -16.09 -1.04 20.08
N GLY A 219 -16.15 -2.13 19.31
CA GLY A 219 -17.19 -2.31 18.28
C GLY A 219 -17.11 -1.30 17.12
N VAL A 220 -15.94 -0.75 16.82
CA VAL A 220 -15.74 0.10 15.63
C VAL A 220 -14.59 -0.43 14.80
N TYR A 221 -14.90 -0.77 13.56
CA TYR A 221 -13.94 -1.23 12.55
C TYR A 221 -13.86 -0.21 11.43
N VAL A 222 -12.63 0.12 11.02
CA VAL A 222 -12.34 1.12 10.01
C VAL A 222 -11.54 0.54 8.86
N ASN A 223 -11.82 1.03 7.66
CA ASN A 223 -11.06 0.70 6.46
C ASN A 223 -11.17 1.86 5.46
N GLY A 224 -10.49 1.75 4.33
CA GLY A 224 -10.50 2.81 3.34
C GLY A 224 -9.65 2.53 2.11
N ILE A 225 -9.88 3.33 1.08
CA ILE A 225 -9.17 3.29 -0.19
C ILE A 225 -8.65 4.68 -0.57
N ALA A 226 -7.47 4.68 -1.21
CA ALA A 226 -6.92 5.83 -1.91
C ALA A 226 -7.13 5.63 -3.42
N VAL A 227 -7.69 6.64 -4.10
CA VAL A 227 -7.92 6.64 -5.54
C VAL A 227 -7.13 7.79 -6.16
N ASP A 228 -6.10 7.45 -6.94
CA ASP A 228 -5.33 8.44 -7.70
C ASP A 228 -6.11 8.89 -8.93
N LEU A 229 -6.26 10.21 -9.06
CA LEU A 229 -6.94 10.89 -10.15
C LEU A 229 -5.88 11.49 -11.06
N ASN A 230 -5.70 10.91 -12.26
CA ASN A 230 -4.63 11.29 -13.19
C ASN A 230 -5.07 12.34 -14.23
N GLN A 231 -6.37 12.63 -14.28
CA GLN A 231 -6.95 13.62 -15.18
C GLN A 231 -7.51 14.81 -14.40
N ASP A 232 -7.66 15.94 -15.09
CA ASP A 232 -8.40 17.08 -14.56
C ASP A 232 -9.90 16.72 -14.50
N LEU A 233 -10.52 16.99 -13.35
CA LEU A 233 -11.93 16.71 -13.08
C LEU A 233 -12.79 17.99 -13.15
N GLY A 234 -12.18 19.14 -13.44
CA GLY A 234 -12.84 20.44 -13.44
C GLY A 234 -13.10 20.98 -12.02
N GLU A 235 -13.85 22.08 -11.96
CA GLU A 235 -14.14 22.78 -10.70
C GLU A 235 -15.09 22.01 -9.78
N GLU A 236 -15.87 21.08 -10.34
CA GLU A 236 -16.82 20.25 -9.62
C GLU A 236 -16.91 18.84 -10.21
N PHE A 237 -16.94 17.83 -9.34
CA PHE A 237 -17.17 16.44 -9.71
C PHE A 237 -17.94 15.70 -8.62
N ARG A 238 -18.39 14.47 -8.92
CA ARG A 238 -19.16 13.63 -8.01
C ARG A 238 -18.43 12.36 -7.66
N VAL A 239 -18.59 11.92 -6.42
CA VAL A 239 -18.13 10.62 -5.94
C VAL A 239 -19.32 9.87 -5.39
N ARG A 240 -19.53 8.65 -5.88
CA ARG A 240 -20.49 7.70 -5.34
C ARG A 240 -19.75 6.56 -4.69
N VAL A 241 -20.09 6.25 -3.44
CA VAL A 241 -19.63 5.05 -2.75
C VAL A 241 -20.80 4.09 -2.67
N VAL A 242 -20.70 2.96 -3.36
CA VAL A 242 -21.66 1.87 -3.28
C VAL A 242 -21.25 0.94 -2.15
N ASP A 243 -22.20 0.60 -1.29
CA ASP A 243 -22.04 -0.35 -0.18
C ASP A 243 -23.04 -1.51 -0.42
N TRP A 244 -22.51 -2.65 -0.86
CA TRP A 244 -23.33 -3.85 -1.12
C TRP A 244 -23.85 -4.50 0.15
N ASN A 245 -23.18 -4.30 1.29
CA ASN A 245 -23.62 -4.88 2.55
C ASN A 245 -24.82 -4.10 3.11
N ALA A 246 -24.80 -2.77 3.01
CA ALA A 246 -25.94 -1.91 3.35
C ALA A 246 -27.02 -1.86 2.26
N ASN A 247 -26.79 -2.51 1.11
CA ASN A 247 -27.64 -2.46 -0.08
C ASN A 247 -27.97 -1.00 -0.51
N GLY A 248 -26.96 -0.14 -0.48
CA GLY A 248 -27.12 1.31 -0.63
C GLY A 248 -25.93 1.99 -1.30
N TYR A 249 -26.02 3.31 -1.41
CA TYR A 249 -24.91 4.15 -1.86
C TYR A 249 -25.01 5.54 -1.24
N ALA A 250 -23.86 6.17 -1.06
CA ALA A 250 -23.74 7.57 -0.66
C ALA A 250 -23.12 8.39 -1.80
N ASP A 251 -23.69 9.57 -2.04
CA ASP A 251 -23.22 10.52 -3.04
C ASP A 251 -22.57 11.74 -2.39
N PHE A 252 -21.45 12.15 -2.96
CA PHE A 252 -20.64 13.28 -2.50
C PHE A 252 -20.37 14.20 -3.68
N GLN A 253 -20.55 15.50 -3.45
CA GLN A 253 -20.17 16.55 -4.39
C GLN A 253 -18.84 17.13 -3.93
N VAL A 254 -17.86 17.17 -4.82
CA VAL A 254 -16.54 17.74 -4.53
C VAL A 254 -16.36 18.99 -5.37
N ARG A 255 -16.05 20.11 -4.70
CA ARG A 255 -15.81 21.41 -5.34
C ARG A 255 -14.43 21.93 -5.04
N CYS A 256 -13.85 22.61 -6.02
CA CYS A 256 -12.57 23.30 -5.92
C CYS A 256 -12.72 24.69 -5.29
N GLU A 257 -11.89 25.04 -4.32
CA GLU A 257 -11.72 26.41 -3.82
C GLU A 257 -10.37 26.97 -4.26
N TYR A 258 -10.37 28.07 -5.03
CA TYR A 258 -9.16 28.68 -5.62
C TYR A 258 -8.54 29.81 -4.79
#